data_AF-A0A2M8DLZ1-F1
#
_entry.id   AF-A0A2M8DLZ1-F1
#
_cell.length_a   1.000
_cell.length_b   1.000
_cell.length_c   1.000
_cell.angle_alpha   90.00
_cell.angle_beta   90.00
_cell.angle_gamma   90.00
#
_symmetry.space_group_name_H-M   'P 1'
#
loop_
_entity.id
_entity.type
_entity.pdbx_description
1 polymer ?
#
loop_
_entity_poly.entity_id
_entity_poly.type
_entity_poly.pdbx_seq_one_letter_code
_entity_poly.pdbx_strand_id
1 'polypeptide(L)'
;QIPKPFPKEIREYIKIIKEAIGEINLGVRKIRNVRKYQESLHHCCQRLNELEDLGDVVNRTALKNLMNIPQTNPEKNLEIIKLKEIYETFENAIDYCEDVGNIFESVLIKNR
;
A
#
# COMPACT_ATOMS: atom_id res chain seq x y z
N GLN A 1 22.48 8.09 -4.47
CA GLN A 1 21.68 7.28 -5.42
C GLN A 1 21.33 5.96 -4.73
N ILE A 2 20.18 5.36 -5.07
CA ILE A 2 19.74 4.06 -4.52
C ILE A 2 20.48 2.94 -5.28
N PRO A 3 20.96 1.88 -4.60
CA PRO A 3 21.70 0.80 -5.26
C PRO A 3 20.85 0.08 -6.31
N LYS A 4 21.47 -0.25 -7.45
CA LYS A 4 20.88 -1.10 -8.48
C LYS A 4 21.55 -2.49 -8.47
N PRO A 5 20.82 -3.58 -8.78
CA PRO A 5 19.39 -3.61 -9.06
C PRO A 5 18.56 -3.28 -7.81
N PHE A 6 17.37 -2.72 -8.03
CA PHE A 6 16.46 -2.42 -6.93
C PHE A 6 16.02 -3.71 -6.22
N PRO A 7 15.85 -3.68 -4.89
CA PRO A 7 15.23 -4.78 -4.16
C PRO A 7 13.89 -5.18 -4.76
N LYS A 8 13.58 -6.49 -4.76
CA LYS A 8 12.37 -7.03 -5.38
C LYS A 8 11.09 -6.47 -4.73
N GLU A 9 11.18 -6.16 -3.44
CA GLU A 9 10.10 -5.63 -2.60
C GLU A 9 9.58 -4.30 -3.16
N ILE A 10 10.46 -3.46 -3.75
CA ILE A 10 10.04 -2.21 -4.42
C ILE A 10 9.03 -2.50 -5.54
N ARG A 11 9.20 -3.58 -6.29
CA ARG A 11 8.27 -3.96 -7.35
C ARG A 11 6.94 -4.45 -6.77
N GLU A 12 6.99 -5.15 -5.64
CA GLU A 12 5.80 -5.65 -4.93
C GLU A 12 4.97 -4.49 -4.38
N TYR A 13 5.59 -3.51 -3.70
CA TYR A 13 4.92 -2.28 -3.27
C TYR A 13 4.25 -1.54 -4.44
N ILE A 14 4.98 -1.32 -5.54
CA ILE A 14 4.45 -0.62 -6.72
C ILE A 14 3.23 -1.35 -7.30
N LYS A 15 3.25 -2.69 -7.32
CA LYS A 15 2.13 -3.49 -7.81
C LYS A 15 0.90 -3.28 -6.93
N ILE A 16 1.07 -3.38 -5.61
CA ILE A 16 -0.01 -3.20 -4.63
C ILE A 16 -0.62 -1.79 -4.75
N ILE A 17 0.21 -0.75 -4.76
CA ILE A 17 -0.25 0.64 -4.88
C ILE A 17 -1.03 0.86 -6.18
N LYS A 18 -0.56 0.30 -7.30
CA LYS A 18 -1.29 0.40 -8.58
C LYS A 18 -2.66 -0.28 -8.54
N GLU A 19 -2.74 -1.45 -7.91
CA GLU A 19 -4.02 -2.15 -7.71
C GLU A 19 -4.95 -1.34 -6.81
N ALA A 20 -4.44 -0.81 -5.70
CA ALA A 20 -5.21 0.00 -4.75
C ALA A 20 -5.76 1.27 -5.41
N ILE A 21 -4.95 1.98 -6.21
CA ILE A 21 -5.41 3.13 -7.01
C ILE A 21 -6.51 2.71 -7.99
N GLY A 22 -6.45 1.50 -8.56
CA GLY A 22 -7.50 0.96 -9.41
C GLY A 22 -8.83 0.82 -8.67
N GLU A 23 -8.81 0.22 -7.48
CA GLU A 23 -10.00 0.05 -6.62
C GLU A 23 -10.56 1.39 -6.15
N ILE A 24 -9.70 2.34 -5.76
CA ILE A 24 -10.12 3.71 -5.39
C ILE A 24 -10.85 4.37 -6.55
N ASN A 25 -10.29 4.31 -7.77
CA ASN A 25 -10.92 4.90 -8.95
C ASN A 25 -12.28 4.25 -9.27
N LEU A 26 -12.40 2.94 -9.05
CA LEU A 26 -13.67 2.23 -9.18
C LEU A 26 -14.67 2.71 -8.13
N GLY A 27 -14.29 2.70 -6.85
CA GLY A 27 -15.12 3.09 -5.71
C GLY A 27 -15.65 4.52 -5.83
N VAL A 28 -14.79 5.49 -6.17
CA VAL A 28 -15.19 6.89 -6.40
C VAL A 28 -16.33 7.00 -7.43
N ARG A 29 -16.31 6.20 -8.50
CA ARG A 29 -17.38 6.20 -9.51
C ARG A 29 -18.69 5.61 -8.96
N LYS A 30 -18.62 4.66 -8.04
CA LYS A 30 -19.80 3.98 -7.45
C LYS A 30 -20.53 4.85 -6.42
N ILE A 31 -19.81 5.73 -5.71
CA ILE A 31 -20.39 6.63 -4.71
C ILE A 31 -21.52 7.51 -5.27
N ARG A 32 -21.50 7.84 -6.57
CA ARG A 32 -22.55 8.65 -7.21
C ARG A 32 -23.97 8.06 -7.08
N ASN A 33 -24.09 6.75 -6.94
CA ASN A 33 -25.36 6.08 -6.69
C ASN A 33 -25.13 4.85 -5.81
N VAL A 34 -24.88 5.11 -4.52
CA VAL A 34 -24.54 4.07 -3.52
C VAL A 34 -25.59 2.96 -3.49
N ARG A 35 -26.90 3.30 -3.50
CA ARG A 35 -27.99 2.30 -3.48
C ARG A 35 -27.90 1.31 -4.64
N LYS A 36 -27.57 1.78 -5.84
CA LYS A 36 -27.42 0.91 -7.02
C LYS A 36 -26.15 0.07 -6.96
N TYR A 37 -25.07 0.59 -6.37
CA TYR A 37 -23.73 -0.01 -6.45
C TYR A 37 -23.19 -0.49 -5.10
N GLN A 38 -24.06 -0.73 -4.12
CA GLN A 38 -23.68 -1.04 -2.74
C GLN A 38 -22.71 -2.21 -2.66
N GLU A 39 -23.02 -3.33 -3.32
CA GLU A 39 -22.17 -4.52 -3.33
C GLU A 39 -20.81 -4.26 -3.99
N SER A 40 -20.80 -3.57 -5.13
CA SER A 40 -19.56 -3.22 -5.84
C SER A 40 -18.67 -2.28 -5.02
N LEU A 41 -19.25 -1.33 -4.28
CA LEU A 41 -18.49 -0.43 -3.41
C LEU A 41 -17.99 -1.17 -2.16
N HIS A 42 -18.77 -2.12 -1.62
CA HIS A 42 -18.34 -2.97 -0.51
C HIS A 42 -17.15 -3.86 -0.90
N HIS A 43 -17.17 -4.42 -2.12
CA HIS A 43 -16.03 -5.15 -2.66
C HIS A 43 -14.77 -4.27 -2.77
N CYS A 44 -14.92 -2.99 -3.15
CA CYS A 44 -13.78 -2.07 -3.18
C CYS A 44 -13.18 -1.88 -1.77
N CYS A 45 -14.01 -1.75 -0.72
CA CYS A 45 -13.54 -1.67 0.67
C CYS A 45 -12.75 -2.93 1.06
N GLN A 46 -13.32 -4.11 0.82
CA GLN A 46 -12.68 -5.39 1.15
C GLN A 46 -11.35 -5.53 0.40
N ARG A 47 -11.32 -5.20 -0.89
CA ARG A 47 -10.11 -5.31 -1.70
C ARG A 47 -9.01 -4.35 -1.25
N LEU A 48 -9.36 -3.14 -0.79
CA LEU A 48 -8.38 -2.18 -0.26
C LEU A 48 -7.76 -2.66 1.05
N ASN A 49 -8.56 -3.22 1.95
CA ASN A 49 -8.06 -3.83 3.20
C ASN A 49 -7.17 -5.05 2.91
N GLU A 50 -7.55 -5.94 1.99
CA GLU A 50 -6.68 -7.05 1.57
C GLU A 50 -5.35 -6.58 0.96
N LEU A 51 -5.35 -5.47 0.21
CA LEU A 51 -4.15 -4.90 -0.39
C LEU A 51 -3.23 -4.27 0.67
N GLU A 52 -3.81 -3.69 1.72
CA GLU A 52 -3.07 -3.22 2.90
C GLU A 52 -2.39 -4.40 3.60
N ASP A 53 -3.13 -5.45 3.94
CA ASP A 53 -2.60 -6.67 4.56
C ASP A 53 -1.40 -7.25 3.77
N LEU A 54 -1.52 -7.26 2.42
CA LEU A 54 -0.45 -7.69 1.54
C LEU A 54 0.75 -6.73 1.57
N GLY A 55 0.51 -5.42 1.57
CA GLY A 55 1.54 -4.38 1.70
C GLY A 55 2.32 -4.52 3.00
N ASP A 56 1.61 -4.87 4.06
CA ASP A 56 2.08 -5.04 5.41
C ASP A 56 2.99 -6.29 5.54
N VAL A 57 2.63 -7.38 4.86
CA VAL A 57 3.50 -8.57 4.68
C VAL A 57 4.77 -8.24 3.89
N VAL A 58 4.65 -7.46 2.81
CA VAL A 58 5.81 -7.01 2.02
C VAL A 58 6.73 -6.15 2.90
N ASN A 59 6.16 -5.25 3.70
CA ASN A 59 6.92 -4.37 4.60
C ASN A 59 7.70 -5.14 5.65
N ARG A 60 7.06 -6.09 6.35
CA ARG A 60 7.75 -6.99 7.30
C ARG A 60 8.91 -7.74 6.65
N THR A 61 8.72 -8.24 5.43
CA THR A 61 9.75 -8.95 4.68
C THR A 61 10.89 -8.02 4.26
N ALA A 62 10.56 -6.84 3.75
CA ALA A 62 11.52 -5.82 3.31
C ALA A 62 12.41 -5.35 4.47
N LEU A 63 11.82 -5.05 5.63
CA LEU A 63 12.54 -4.64 6.84
C LEU A 63 13.42 -5.77 7.39
N LYS A 64 12.93 -7.01 7.41
CA LYS A 64 13.74 -8.17 7.80
C LYS A 64 14.97 -8.31 6.91
N ASN A 65 14.80 -8.21 5.60
CA ASN A 65 15.90 -8.29 4.64
C ASN A 65 16.87 -7.12 4.82
N LEU A 66 16.36 -5.92 5.08
CA LEU A 66 17.15 -4.72 5.31
C LEU A 66 18.03 -4.83 6.56
N MET A 67 17.50 -5.37 7.65
CA MET A 67 18.25 -5.58 8.90
C MET A 67 19.35 -6.64 8.79
N ASN A 68 19.23 -7.57 7.84
CA ASN A 68 20.24 -8.59 7.57
C ASN A 68 21.43 -8.08 6.73
N ILE A 69 21.38 -6.83 6.24
CA ILE A 69 22.49 -6.24 5.49
C ILE A 69 23.64 -5.90 6.45
N PRO A 70 24.86 -6.43 6.23
CA PRO A 70 26.00 -6.13 7.09
C PRO A 70 26.41 -4.65 7.05
N GLN A 71 26.52 -4.05 8.23
CA GLN A 71 26.95 -2.65 8.43
C GLN A 71 28.48 -2.55 8.40
N THR A 72 29.06 -2.69 7.20
CA THR A 72 30.51 -2.81 7.01
C THR A 72 31.24 -1.47 6.88
N ASN A 73 30.56 -0.43 6.43
CA ASN A 73 31.13 0.91 6.25
C ASN A 73 30.02 1.99 6.20
N PRO A 74 30.38 3.30 6.30
CA PRO A 74 29.41 4.39 6.29
C PRO A 74 28.54 4.45 5.02
N GLU A 75 29.08 4.06 3.86
CA GLU A 75 28.32 4.06 2.60
C GLU A 75 27.19 3.03 2.64
N LYS A 76 27.47 1.83 3.16
CA LYS A 76 26.44 0.79 3.36
C LYS A 76 25.39 1.18 4.38
N ASN A 77 25.77 1.84 5.46
CA ASN A 77 24.80 2.33 6.45
C ASN A 77 23.88 3.39 5.82
N LEU A 78 24.43 4.27 4.99
CA LEU A 78 23.64 5.25 4.26
C LEU A 78 22.68 4.61 3.25
N GLU A 79 23.07 3.53 2.58
CA GLU A 79 22.16 2.77 1.70
C GLU A 79 21.01 2.11 2.46
N ILE A 80 21.29 1.55 3.64
CA ILE A 80 20.27 0.96 4.52
C ILE A 80 19.24 2.02 4.92
N ILE A 81 19.70 3.19 5.36
CA ILE A 81 18.83 4.30 5.76
C ILE A 81 17.95 4.76 4.59
N LYS A 82 18.54 4.96 3.41
CA LYS A 82 17.80 5.36 2.20
C LYS A 82 16.71 4.36 1.83
N LEU A 83 17.00 3.06 1.89
CA LEU A 83 16.02 2.03 1.58
C LEU A 83 14.90 1.99 2.63
N LYS A 84 15.23 2.17 3.91
CA LYS A 84 14.23 2.28 4.98
C LYS A 84 13.23 3.41 4.71
N GLU A 85 13.72 4.62 4.42
CA GLU A 85 12.87 5.78 4.12
C GLU A 85 11.94 5.55 2.91
N ILE A 86 12.44 4.83 1.90
CA ILE A 86 11.65 4.47 0.72
C ILE A 86 10.55 3.46 1.07
N TYR A 87 10.87 2.44 1.87
CA TYR A 87 9.88 1.45 2.30
C TYR A 87 8.79 2.07 3.18
N GLU A 88 9.17 2.96 4.11
CA GLU A 88 8.23 3.75 4.90
C GLU A 88 7.34 4.62 4.01
N THR A 89 7.90 5.22 2.95
CA THR A 89 7.10 6.01 1.99
C THR A 89 6.08 5.12 1.25
N PHE A 90 6.46 3.90 0.88
CA PHE A 90 5.53 2.98 0.21
C PHE A 90 4.44 2.45 1.14
N GLU A 91 4.79 2.10 2.37
CA GLU A 91 3.82 1.68 3.39
C GLU A 91 2.80 2.80 3.64
N ASN A 92 3.25 4.04 3.91
CA ASN A 92 2.34 5.18 4.09
C ASN A 92 1.41 5.37 2.88
N ALA A 93 1.90 5.15 1.66
CA ALA A 93 1.05 5.26 0.48
C ALA A 93 -0.04 4.17 0.41
N ILE A 94 0.24 2.97 0.93
CA ILE A 94 -0.72 1.86 1.02
C ILE A 94 -1.73 2.12 2.14
N ASP A 95 -1.28 2.59 3.30
CA ASP A 95 -2.11 3.01 4.44
C ASP A 95 -3.12 4.10 4.02
N TYR A 96 -2.67 5.13 3.30
CA TYR A 96 -3.58 6.13 2.73
C TYR A 96 -4.59 5.55 1.73
N CYS A 97 -4.28 4.44 1.06
CA CYS A 97 -5.26 3.78 0.20
C CYS A 97 -6.31 3.02 1.02
N GLU A 98 -5.91 2.40 2.13
CA GLU A 98 -6.83 1.77 3.08
C GLU A 98 -7.77 2.81 3.71
N ASP A 99 -7.25 3.96 4.12
CA ASP A 99 -8.03 5.09 4.63
C ASP A 99 -9.18 5.49 3.69
N VAL A 100 -8.93 5.47 2.39
CA VAL A 100 -9.98 5.73 1.39
C VAL A 100 -11.03 4.61 1.40
N GLY A 101 -10.63 3.35 1.57
CA GLY A 101 -11.52 2.21 1.79
C GLY A 101 -12.41 2.38 3.02
N ASN A 102 -11.84 2.86 4.12
CA ASN A 102 -12.56 3.18 5.37
C ASN A 102 -13.58 4.32 5.16
N ILE A 103 -13.25 5.31 4.32
CA ILE A 103 -14.20 6.36 3.91
C ILE A 103 -15.34 5.77 3.06
N PHE A 104 -15.05 4.86 2.14
CA PHE A 104 -16.08 4.19 1.34
C PHE A 104 -17.04 3.38 2.22
N GLU A 105 -16.53 2.67 3.22
CA GLU A 105 -17.34 1.93 4.18
C GLU A 105 -18.24 2.86 4.99
N SER A 106 -17.70 3.99 5.45
CA SER A 106 -18.47 5.03 6.13
C SER A 106 -19.60 5.58 5.26
N VAL A 107 -19.37 5.76 3.95
CA VAL A 107 -20.39 6.19 2.99
C VAL A 107 -21.46 5.12 2.82
N LEU A 108 -21.08 3.84 2.74
CA LEU A 108 -22.02 2.71 2.65
C LEU A 108 -22.95 2.67 3.87
N ILE A 109 -22.39 2.76 5.07
CA ILE A 109 -23.16 2.72 6.32
C ILE A 109 -24.17 3.86 6.38
N LYS A 110 -23.78 5.08 6.00
CA LYS A 110 -24.67 6.27 6.02
C LYS A 110 -25.78 6.23 4.98
N ASN A 111 -25.66 5.41 3.94
CA ASN A 111 -26.62 5.30 2.84
C ASN A 111 -27.36 3.95 2.79
N ARG A 112 -27.27 3.16 3.88
CA ARG A 112 -28.16 2.00 4.10
C ARG A 112 -29.62 2.43 4.26
#